data_AF-A0A1Y2HN15-F1
#
_entry.id   AF-A0A1Y2HN15-F1
#
_cell.length_a   1.000
_cell.length_b   1.000
_cell.length_c   1.000
_cell.angle_alpha   90.00
_cell.angle_beta   90.00
_cell.angle_gamma   90.00
#
_symmetry.space_group_name_H-M   'P 1'
#
loop_
_entity.id
_entity.type
_entity.pdbx_description
1 polymer ?
#
loop_
_entity_poly.entity_id
_entity_poly.type
_entity_poly.pdbx_seq_one_letter_code
_entity_poly.pdbx_strand_id
1 'polypeptide(L)'
;AHVAVGVAFGPYPPFRLPGWSHWSTSYASHNGFLYTGSSATGQAYGPRFGQGDVVGVGVETTSRCVFFTVNGKRLQMAVELPPGKEAVYPTVGATGTCEFEYNFG
;
A
#
# COMPACT_ATOMS: atom_id res chain seq x y z
N ALA A 1 -4.46 -14.96 6.45
CA ALA A 1 -4.23 -14.35 5.13
C ALA A 1 -3.09 -13.35 5.21
N HIS A 2 -2.38 -13.12 4.10
CA HIS A 2 -1.47 -11.98 3.98
C HIS A 2 -2.18 -10.88 3.19
N VAL A 3 -2.15 -9.65 3.70
CA VAL A 3 -2.85 -8.51 3.11
C VAL A 3 -1.82 -7.45 2.74
N ALA A 4 -1.97 -6.86 1.57
CA ALA A 4 -1.18 -5.74 1.10
C ALA A 4 -2.13 -4.58 0.76
N VAL A 5 -1.94 -3.45 1.43
CA VAL A 5 -2.72 -2.22 1.24
C VAL A 5 -1.82 -1.21 0.55
N GLY A 6 -2.30 -0.49 -0.46
CA GLY A 6 -1.41 0.35 -1.24
C GLY A 6 -2.07 1.17 -2.33
N VAL A 7 -1.22 1.60 -3.25
CA VAL A 7 -1.62 2.30 -4.46
C VAL A 7 -1.01 1.63 -5.68
N ALA A 8 -1.74 1.65 -6.78
CA ALA A 8 -1.27 1.20 -8.08
C ALA A 8 -1.58 2.25 -9.15
N PHE A 9 -0.92 2.11 -10.29
CA PHE A 9 -1.18 2.89 -11.49
C PHE A 9 -1.50 1.96 -12.65
N GLY A 10 -2.38 2.42 -13.54
CA GLY A 10 -2.74 1.66 -14.74
C GLY A 10 -1.61 1.59 -15.78
N PRO A 11 -1.52 0.49 -16.53
CA PRO A 11 -2.19 -0.80 -16.31
C PRO A 11 -1.52 -1.62 -15.18
N TYR A 12 -2.32 -2.28 -14.33
CA TYR A 12 -1.83 -3.14 -13.24
C TYR A 12 -2.36 -4.58 -13.36
N PRO A 13 -1.54 -5.63 -13.16
CA PRO A 13 -1.98 -7.02 -13.28
C PRO A 13 -2.93 -7.42 -12.13
N PRO A 14 -4.11 -8.01 -12.43
CA PRO A 14 -5.12 -8.32 -11.41
C PRO A 14 -4.77 -9.51 -10.51
N PHE A 15 -3.72 -10.27 -10.85
CA PHE A 15 -3.31 -11.49 -10.15
C PHE A 15 -2.07 -11.31 -9.24
N ARG A 16 -1.57 -10.08 -9.07
CA ARG A 16 -0.44 -9.76 -8.19
C ARG A 16 -0.87 -8.81 -7.08
N LEU A 17 -0.25 -8.98 -5.90
CA LEU A 17 -0.37 -8.03 -4.80
C LEU A 17 0.23 -6.67 -5.17
N PRO A 18 -0.34 -5.54 -4.70
CA PRO A 18 0.29 -4.24 -4.85
C PRO A 18 1.72 -4.26 -4.26
N GLY A 19 2.62 -3.47 -4.83
CA GLY A 19 4.04 -3.45 -4.47
C GLY A 19 4.90 -4.54 -5.13
N TRP A 20 4.30 -5.51 -5.85
CA TRP A 20 5.04 -6.59 -6.52
C TRP A 20 5.20 -6.40 -8.03
N SER A 21 4.60 -5.36 -8.62
CA SER A 21 4.75 -5.00 -10.03
C SER A 21 5.01 -3.52 -10.17
N HIS A 22 5.75 -3.13 -11.22
CA HIS A 22 6.02 -1.73 -11.56
C HIS A 22 4.79 -0.85 -11.39
N TRP A 23 5.02 0.38 -10.96
CA TRP A 23 3.96 1.35 -10.70
C TRP A 23 2.96 0.88 -9.64
N SER A 24 3.47 0.34 -8.55
CA SER A 24 2.68 0.13 -7.33
C SER A 24 3.55 0.17 -6.09
N THR A 25 2.89 0.49 -4.98
CA THR A 25 3.49 0.54 -3.66
C THR A 25 2.51 -0.03 -2.67
N SER A 26 2.99 -0.87 -1.73
CA SER A 26 2.13 -1.44 -0.70
C SER A 26 2.81 -1.54 0.65
N TYR A 27 1.97 -1.55 1.68
CA TYR A 27 2.29 -1.88 3.04
C TYR A 27 1.73 -3.27 3.36
N ALA A 28 2.59 -4.19 3.79
CA ALA A 28 2.24 -5.60 3.95
C ALA A 28 2.02 -6.00 5.42
N SER A 29 0.94 -6.73 5.68
CA SER A 29 0.50 -7.09 7.04
C SER A 29 1.49 -7.98 7.79
N HIS A 30 2.08 -8.95 7.09
CA HIS A 30 2.86 -10.04 7.69
C HIS A 30 4.15 -9.58 8.36
N ASN A 31 4.77 -8.50 7.87
CA ASN A 31 6.04 -7.98 8.38
C ASN A 31 6.03 -6.47 8.64
N GLY A 32 5.02 -5.73 8.20
CA GLY A 32 5.00 -4.27 8.28
C GLY A 32 6.02 -3.62 7.32
N PHE A 33 6.32 -4.28 6.21
CA PHE A 33 7.28 -3.77 5.23
C PHE A 33 6.58 -3.01 4.12
N LEU A 34 7.30 -2.05 3.58
CA LEU A 34 6.97 -1.35 2.35
C LEU A 34 7.54 -2.12 1.16
N TYR A 35 6.70 -2.36 0.16
CA TYR A 35 7.11 -2.93 -1.12
C TYR A 35 6.86 -1.91 -2.22
N THR A 36 7.86 -1.69 -3.05
CA THR A 36 7.75 -0.86 -4.26
C THR A 36 7.97 -1.78 -5.45
N GLY A 37 7.11 -1.68 -6.45
CA GLY A 37 7.10 -2.57 -7.62
C GLY A 37 8.41 -2.66 -8.41
N SER A 38 9.34 -1.73 -8.17
CA SER A 38 10.68 -1.66 -8.74
C SER A 38 11.73 -2.42 -7.92
N SER A 39 11.41 -2.91 -6.72
CA SER A 39 12.30 -3.64 -5.83
C SER A 39 11.76 -5.03 -5.54
N ALA A 40 12.61 -6.04 -5.67
CA ALA A 40 12.27 -7.41 -5.26
C ALA A 40 12.28 -7.58 -3.74
N THR A 41 12.91 -6.66 -3.00
CA THR A 41 13.03 -6.72 -1.54
C THR A 41 12.17 -5.63 -0.88
N GLY A 42 11.42 -6.03 0.14
CA GLY A 42 10.68 -5.10 0.99
C GLY A 42 11.62 -4.35 1.95
N GLN A 43 11.21 -3.16 2.37
CA GLN A 43 11.93 -2.31 3.31
C GLN A 43 11.17 -2.23 4.64
N ALA A 44 11.89 -2.26 5.75
CA ALA A 44 11.27 -2.04 7.07
C ALA A 44 10.64 -0.64 7.10
N TYR A 45 9.37 -0.55 7.51
CA TYR A 45 8.61 0.69 7.38
C TYR A 45 7.73 1.00 8.59
N GLY A 46 6.96 0.02 9.08
CA GLY A 46 6.05 0.22 10.19
C GLY A 46 5.74 -1.08 10.95
N PRO A 47 4.85 -1.01 11.95
CA PRO A 47 4.44 -2.18 12.72
C PRO A 47 3.62 -3.16 11.87
N ARG A 48 3.66 -4.45 12.21
CA ARG A 48 2.70 -5.40 11.64
C ARG A 48 1.27 -4.97 11.99
N PHE A 49 0.34 -5.31 11.11
CA PHE A 49 -1.09 -5.09 11.32
C PHE A 49 -1.87 -6.39 11.04
N GLY A 50 -3.06 -6.50 11.60
CA GLY A 50 -3.88 -7.70 11.51
C GLY A 50 -5.36 -7.44 11.71
N GLN A 51 -6.07 -8.48 12.16
CA GLN A 51 -7.51 -8.42 12.38
C GLN A 51 -7.84 -7.36 13.43
N GLY A 52 -8.83 -6.51 13.12
CA GLY A 52 -9.28 -5.42 13.99
C GLY A 52 -8.53 -4.10 13.80
N ASP A 53 -7.38 -4.11 13.11
CA ASP A 53 -6.66 -2.87 12.79
C ASP A 53 -7.30 -2.14 11.61
N VAL A 54 -7.34 -0.81 11.71
CA VAL A 54 -7.74 0.07 10.61
C VAL A 54 -6.48 0.59 9.92
N VAL A 55 -6.28 0.19 8.65
CA VAL A 55 -5.12 0.61 7.85
C VAL A 55 -5.55 1.56 6.76
N GLY A 56 -4.96 2.75 6.75
CA GLY A 56 -5.19 3.76 5.72
C GLY A 56 -4.00 3.89 4.78
N VAL A 57 -4.30 4.34 3.56
CA VAL A 57 -3.33 4.79 2.57
C VAL A 57 -3.73 6.18 2.10
N GLY A 58 -2.76 7.09 2.00
CA GLY A 58 -2.99 8.47 1.59
C GLY A 58 -1.86 8.98 0.71
N VAL A 59 -2.17 10.03 -0.04
CA VAL A 59 -1.20 10.77 -0.87
C VAL A 59 -1.16 12.20 -0.36
N GLU A 60 0.02 12.66 0.04
CA GLU A 60 0.25 14.06 0.31
C GLU A 60 0.46 14.79 -1.01
N THR A 61 -0.46 15.69 -1.37
CA THR A 61 -0.50 16.32 -2.70
C THR A 61 0.69 17.24 -2.96
N THR A 62 1.17 17.97 -1.95
CA THR A 62 2.29 18.90 -2.08
C THR A 62 3.61 18.18 -2.35
N SER A 63 3.94 17.17 -1.53
CA SER A 63 5.18 16.39 -1.68
C SER A 63 5.03 15.26 -2.71
N ARG A 64 3.81 15.01 -3.19
CA ARG A 64 3.45 13.86 -4.02
C ARG A 64 3.91 12.53 -3.43
N CYS A 65 3.86 12.39 -2.11
CA CYS A 65 4.34 11.17 -1.44
C CYS A 65 3.19 10.37 -0.83
N VAL A 66 3.26 9.05 -1.00
CA VAL A 66 2.37 8.09 -0.35
C VAL A 66 2.74 8.01 1.13
N PHE A 67 1.74 7.89 1.99
CA PHE A 67 1.90 7.55 3.39
C PHE A 67 0.84 6.54 3.81
N PHE A 68 1.10 5.84 4.91
CA PHE A 68 0.16 4.89 5.49
C PHE A 68 -0.22 5.30 6.91
N THR A 69 -1.36 4.80 7.37
CA THR A 69 -1.80 4.94 8.76
C THR A 69 -2.15 3.57 9.32
N VAL A 70 -1.95 3.40 10.63
CA VAL A 70 -2.46 2.24 11.38
C VAL A 70 -3.18 2.77 12.61
N ASN A 71 -4.46 2.44 12.75
CA ASN A 71 -5.34 2.88 13.84
C ASN A 71 -5.33 4.40 14.02
N GLY A 72 -5.44 5.13 12.90
CA GLY A 72 -5.44 6.60 12.87
C GLY A 72 -4.07 7.25 13.05
N LYS A 73 -3.02 6.50 13.38
CA LYS A 73 -1.66 7.04 13.51
C LYS A 73 -0.93 7.01 12.17
N ARG A 74 -0.51 8.19 11.69
CA ARG A 74 0.31 8.34 10.48
C ARG A 74 1.72 7.78 10.69
N LEU A 75 2.17 6.96 9.73
CA LEU A 75 3.54 6.48 9.62
C LEU A 75 4.39 7.49 8.82
N GLN A 76 5.69 7.22 8.71
CA GLN A 76 6.60 8.05 7.91
C GLN A 76 6.21 8.09 6.42
N MET A 77 6.73 9.04 5.64
CA MET A 77 6.51 9.03 4.18
C MET A 77 7.08 7.75 3.58
N ALA A 78 6.32 7.13 2.68
CA ALA A 78 6.68 5.86 2.08
C ALA A 78 7.50 6.05 0.80
N VAL A 79 6.88 6.63 -0.24
CA VAL A 79 7.54 6.84 -1.53
C VAL A 79 6.88 7.98 -2.28
N GLU A 80 7.65 8.69 -3.10
CA GLU A 80 7.13 9.66 -4.05
C GLU A 80 6.39 8.97 -5.20
N LEU A 81 5.28 9.56 -5.65
CA LEU A 81 4.57 9.12 -6.84
C LEU A 81 5.44 9.38 -8.09
N PRO A 82 5.48 8.45 -9.05
CA PRO A 82 6.21 8.65 -10.28
C PRO A 82 5.83 9.95 -11.00
N PRO A 83 6.78 10.63 -11.68
CA PRO A 83 6.46 11.79 -12.50
C PRO A 83 5.37 11.46 -13.55
N GLY A 84 4.41 12.38 -13.73
CA GLY A 84 3.32 12.21 -14.70
C GLY A 84 2.25 11.18 -14.33
N LYS A 85 2.30 10.61 -13.11
CA LYS A 85 1.27 9.70 -12.59
C LYS A 85 0.45 10.39 -11.50
N GLU A 86 -0.55 11.14 -11.92
CA GLU A 86 -1.45 11.89 -11.03
C GLU A 86 -2.70 11.08 -10.63
N ALA A 87 -3.18 10.20 -11.51
CA ALA A 87 -4.26 9.28 -11.21
C ALA A 87 -3.73 8.10 -10.40
N VAL A 88 -4.09 8.05 -9.12
CA VAL A 88 -3.68 7.01 -8.17
C VAL A 88 -4.88 6.12 -7.85
N TYR A 89 -4.71 4.81 -7.94
CA TYR A 89 -5.77 3.86 -7.63
C TYR A 89 -5.51 3.20 -6.27
N PRO A 90 -6.34 3.43 -5.24
CA PRO A 90 -6.25 2.68 -3.99
C PRO A 90 -6.43 1.19 -4.30
N THR A 91 -5.51 0.37 -3.81
CA THR A 91 -5.41 -1.04 -4.17
C THR A 91 -5.20 -1.89 -2.93
N VAL A 92 -6.01 -2.93 -2.79
CA VAL A 92 -5.86 -3.99 -1.80
C VAL A 92 -5.66 -5.31 -2.52
N GLY A 93 -4.73 -6.12 -2.02
CA GLY A 93 -4.57 -7.51 -2.43
C GLY A 93 -4.41 -8.40 -1.22
N ALA A 94 -4.85 -9.66 -1.34
CA ALA A 94 -4.67 -10.64 -0.29
C ALA A 94 -4.32 -12.02 -0.83
N THR A 95 -3.61 -12.82 -0.03
CA THR A 95 -3.40 -14.25 -0.27
C THR A 95 -4.05 -15.08 0.82
N GLY A 96 -4.82 -16.08 0.40
CA GLY A 96 -5.68 -16.88 1.26
C GLY A 96 -7.02 -16.18 1.54
N THR A 97 -7.93 -16.90 2.22
CA THR A 97 -9.27 -16.39 2.52
C THR A 97 -9.22 -15.29 3.58
N CYS A 98 -9.84 -14.16 3.30
CA CYS A 98 -10.08 -13.07 4.25
C CYS A 98 -11.27 -12.21 3.82
N GLU A 99 -11.80 -11.46 4.76
CA GLU A 99 -12.83 -10.45 4.57
C GLU A 99 -12.28 -9.10 5.02
N PHE A 100 -12.63 -8.03 4.31
CA PHE A 100 -12.23 -6.67 4.63
C PHE A 100 -13.34 -5.70 4.26
N GLU A 101 -13.50 -4.68 5.09
CA GLU A 101 -14.33 -3.52 4.82
C GLU A 101 -13.46 -2.40 4.26
N TYR A 102 -13.98 -1.66 3.28
CA TYR A 102 -13.29 -0.53 2.67
C TYR A 102 -14.14 0.73 2.78
N ASN A 103 -13.47 1.87 2.95
CA ASN A 103 -14.07 3.19 2.98
C ASN A 103 -13.21 4.12 2.10
N PHE A 104 -13.84 4.85 1.19
CA PHE A 104 -13.17 5.77 0.26
C PHE A 104 -13.37 7.26 0.61
N GLY A 105 -13.86 7.54 1.83
CA GLY A 105 -14.27 8.87 2.27
C GLY A 105 -15.77 9.00 2.35
#